data_AF-A0A7K1SRK2-F1
#
_entry.id   AF-A0A7K1SRK2-F1
#
_cell.length_a   1.000
_cell.length_b   1.000
_cell.length_c   1.000
_cell.angle_alpha   90.00
_cell.angle_beta   90.00
_cell.angle_gamma   90.00
#
_symmetry.space_group_name_H-M   'P 1'
#
loop_
_entity.id
_entity.type
_entity.pdbx_description
1 polymer ?
#
loop_
_entity_poly.entity_id
_entity_poly.type
_entity_poly.pdbx_seq_one_letter_code
_entity_poly.pdbx_strand_id
1 'polypeptide(L)'
;MKSLYCLLLGLFPFVYGWSQPTNYVANTANLNKPGTYNTLVGPQAGNSITTGRYNIFIGNATGLSTTYGENNTFVGYQTGLSNTTGNTNCFIGADAGSSNTTGSANSFIGRSSGGMNTTGVNNSFLGGAAGYYNTSGIANSFVGYVAGNHNITGYANVAIGSYASFSNTTGHNNVMVGDSAGLSNTVSYNVFVGSKAGYYTNTGDNNNFVGAFAGYANTTGSGNNFSGNYAGYNNTSGSTNSFFGYSAGYGNTIGAANTLVGWGAGSTNQRGSWNTVVGYQAGGSLTGNNNTFFGYQAGLNVTTGSNNIIIGPNSGTAVTTGDDNVLMGYNVQAEDGLHNATAIGANSRVAASNALILGHQVNVGIGTSTPTDRLEVVSPSADKSGIRMTKLTKASPACLATDQFLTVDERGEIVKARYQLHINNASEWSDKVFASGYNLQSL
;
A
#
# COMPACT_ATOMS: atom_id res chain seq x y z
N MET A 1 3.19 40.88 -103.01
CA MET A 1 3.42 41.66 -101.79
C MET A 1 3.92 40.74 -100.67
N LYS A 2 5.21 40.87 -100.33
CA LYS A 2 5.84 40.84 -98.98
C LYS A 2 5.58 39.60 -98.08
N SER A 3 6.57 38.69 -97.91
CA SER A 3 7.67 38.67 -96.90
C SER A 3 7.18 38.23 -95.50
N LEU A 4 7.86 37.49 -94.62
CA LEU A 4 9.06 36.64 -94.52
C LEU A 4 9.18 36.37 -92.98
N TYR A 5 9.79 35.25 -92.54
CA TYR A 5 10.34 35.00 -91.17
C TYR A 5 9.36 34.79 -89.99
N CYS A 6 9.68 34.11 -88.89
CA CYS A 6 10.62 33.04 -88.51
C CYS A 6 10.23 32.63 -87.06
N LEU A 7 10.47 31.37 -86.71
CA LEU A 7 10.89 30.85 -85.39
C LEU A 7 10.56 31.65 -84.11
N LEU A 8 9.85 31.04 -83.15
CA LEU A 8 10.33 31.01 -81.76
C LEU A 8 9.82 29.77 -81.01
N LEU A 9 10.78 28.87 -80.76
CA LEU A 9 10.75 27.85 -79.72
C LEU A 9 10.79 28.52 -78.34
N GLY A 10 9.93 28.09 -77.42
CA GLY A 10 10.03 28.33 -75.98
C GLY A 10 9.18 27.29 -75.26
N LEU A 11 9.72 26.10 -74.98
CA LEU A 11 10.29 25.68 -73.68
C LEU A 11 9.25 25.46 -72.57
N PHE A 12 9.12 24.18 -72.21
CA PHE A 12 8.74 23.56 -70.91
C PHE A 12 7.49 22.67 -70.89
N PRO A 13 7.52 21.55 -70.12
CA PRO A 13 7.54 20.20 -70.67
C PRO A 13 6.27 19.38 -70.33
N PHE A 14 6.20 18.17 -70.88
CA PHE A 14 5.52 16.98 -70.35
C PHE A 14 4.40 17.20 -69.31
N VAL A 15 3.15 16.91 -69.72
CA VAL A 15 2.17 16.34 -68.80
C VAL A 15 1.93 14.89 -69.22
N TYR A 16 2.90 14.03 -68.91
CA TYR A 16 2.57 12.65 -68.55
C TYR A 16 2.08 12.69 -67.11
N GLY A 17 0.88 12.16 -66.86
CA GLY A 17 0.41 12.01 -65.48
C GLY A 17 -1.10 12.04 -65.29
N TRP A 18 -1.88 11.33 -66.13
CA TRP A 18 -3.19 10.90 -65.65
C TRP A 18 -2.95 9.64 -64.83
N SER A 19 -2.64 9.81 -63.54
CA SER A 19 -2.74 8.69 -62.61
C SER A 19 -4.21 8.29 -62.55
N GLN A 20 -4.55 7.16 -63.14
CA GLN A 20 -5.87 6.55 -62.99
C GLN A 20 -6.14 6.38 -61.48
N PRO A 21 -7.37 6.65 -61.00
CA PRO A 21 -7.70 6.41 -59.60
C PRO A 21 -7.45 4.95 -59.24
N THR A 22 -6.58 4.69 -58.26
CA THR A 22 -6.19 3.33 -57.83
C THR A 22 -7.13 2.72 -56.78
N ASN A 23 -8.40 3.16 -56.76
CA ASN A 23 -9.38 2.76 -55.75
C ASN A 23 -10.12 1.48 -56.16
N TYR A 24 -10.34 0.57 -55.20
CA TYR A 24 -11.24 -0.57 -55.37
C TYR A 24 -12.60 -0.25 -54.75
N VAL A 25 -13.66 -0.22 -55.56
CA VAL A 25 -15.01 0.19 -55.15
C VAL A 25 -16.02 -0.89 -55.54
N ALA A 26 -16.68 -1.51 -54.57
CA ALA A 26 -17.52 -2.68 -54.85
C ALA A 26 -19.02 -2.39 -55.04
N ASN A 27 -19.59 -1.21 -54.71
CA ASN A 27 -21.06 -1.00 -54.84
C ASN A 27 -21.71 0.40 -54.61
N THR A 28 -21.05 1.57 -54.55
CA THR A 28 -21.79 2.88 -54.58
C THR A 28 -21.06 4.05 -55.26
N ALA A 29 -21.83 5.08 -55.63
CA ALA A 29 -21.35 6.34 -56.18
C ALA A 29 -20.41 7.06 -55.19
N ASN A 30 -19.12 7.05 -55.51
CA ASN A 30 -18.15 7.93 -54.87
C ASN A 30 -18.13 9.27 -55.61
N LEU A 31 -17.61 10.31 -54.96
CA LEU A 31 -17.22 11.57 -55.61
C LEU A 31 -16.44 11.30 -56.90
N ASN A 32 -16.58 12.18 -57.90
CA ASN A 32 -15.91 12.05 -59.21
C ASN A 32 -14.37 11.98 -59.14
N LYS A 33 -13.77 12.29 -57.97
CA LYS A 33 -12.32 12.23 -57.70
C LYS A 33 -12.09 11.86 -56.22
N PRO A 34 -12.32 10.61 -55.80
CA PRO A 34 -11.90 10.19 -54.46
C PRO A 34 -10.37 10.18 -54.41
N GLY A 35 -9.79 10.42 -53.23
CA GLY A 35 -8.33 10.28 -53.04
C GLY A 35 -7.81 8.89 -53.41
N THR A 36 -6.49 8.68 -53.48
CA THR A 36 -5.89 7.46 -54.05
C THR A 36 -5.67 6.34 -53.02
N TYR A 37 -5.55 5.10 -53.50
CA TYR A 37 -5.22 3.91 -52.69
C TYR A 37 -6.23 3.57 -51.58
N ASN A 38 -7.52 3.73 -51.84
CA ASN A 38 -8.59 3.36 -50.92
C ASN A 38 -9.31 2.07 -51.35
N THR A 39 -9.73 1.25 -50.39
CA THR A 39 -10.61 0.08 -50.57
C THR A 39 -11.96 0.37 -49.95
N LEU A 40 -13.00 0.52 -50.76
CA LEU A 40 -14.34 0.95 -50.33
C LEU A 40 -15.40 -0.09 -50.74
N VAL A 41 -15.98 -0.79 -49.76
CA VAL A 41 -16.91 -1.89 -49.98
C VAL A 41 -18.14 -1.71 -49.09
N GLY A 42 -19.33 -1.67 -49.67
CA GLY A 42 -20.60 -1.52 -48.97
C GLY A 42 -21.31 -0.19 -49.29
N PRO A 43 -22.62 -0.09 -49.06
CA PRO A 43 -23.37 1.12 -49.37
C PRO A 43 -22.88 2.32 -48.55
N GLN A 44 -22.63 3.44 -49.23
CA GLN A 44 -22.20 4.72 -48.63
C GLN A 44 -20.83 4.69 -47.93
N ALA A 45 -20.04 3.64 -48.12
CA ALA A 45 -18.69 3.55 -47.56
C ALA A 45 -17.79 4.64 -48.15
N GLY A 46 -17.25 5.53 -47.31
CA GLY A 46 -16.34 6.61 -47.72
C GLY A 46 -16.94 7.68 -48.64
N ASN A 47 -18.27 7.87 -48.63
CA ASN A 47 -18.96 8.75 -49.60
C ASN A 47 -18.43 10.19 -49.68
N SER A 48 -17.89 10.72 -48.57
CA SER A 48 -17.38 12.11 -48.49
C SER A 48 -15.89 12.25 -48.81
N ILE A 49 -15.18 11.19 -49.24
CA ILE A 49 -13.72 11.22 -49.37
C ILE A 49 -13.28 12.10 -50.54
N THR A 50 -12.67 13.25 -50.22
CA THR A 50 -12.21 14.23 -51.21
C THR A 50 -10.75 13.99 -51.60
N THR A 51 -9.85 13.83 -50.62
CA THR A 51 -8.41 13.63 -50.88
C THR A 51 -7.71 12.62 -49.96
N GLY A 52 -8.43 11.97 -49.02
CA GLY A 52 -7.86 10.95 -48.13
C GLY A 52 -7.29 9.72 -48.86
N ARG A 53 -6.27 9.08 -48.27
CA ARG A 53 -5.49 7.98 -48.88
C ARG A 53 -5.28 6.80 -47.95
N TYR A 54 -5.04 5.62 -48.53
CA TYR A 54 -4.70 4.39 -47.79
C TYR A 54 -5.76 3.95 -46.78
N ASN A 55 -7.03 4.18 -47.08
CA ASN A 55 -8.14 3.76 -46.21
C ASN A 55 -8.78 2.44 -46.67
N ILE A 56 -9.21 1.62 -45.73
CA ILE A 56 -9.98 0.39 -45.95
C ILE A 56 -11.33 0.55 -45.24
N PHE A 57 -12.41 0.77 -45.99
CA PHE A 57 -13.77 0.92 -45.45
C PHE A 57 -14.66 -0.21 -45.98
N ILE A 58 -15.15 -1.07 -45.07
CA ILE A 58 -15.93 -2.26 -45.42
C ILE A 58 -17.20 -2.32 -44.57
N GLY A 59 -18.36 -2.11 -45.20
CA GLY A 59 -19.70 -2.22 -44.63
C GLY A 59 -20.57 -0.98 -44.89
N ASN A 60 -21.80 -0.99 -44.37
CA ASN A 60 -22.76 0.09 -44.63
C ASN A 60 -22.40 1.36 -43.84
N ALA A 61 -22.42 2.52 -44.51
CA ALA A 61 -22.14 3.85 -43.97
C ALA A 61 -20.81 3.96 -43.19
N THR A 62 -19.84 3.11 -43.53
CA THR A 62 -18.51 3.11 -42.89
C THR A 62 -17.68 4.29 -43.38
N GLY A 63 -17.11 5.08 -42.45
CA GLY A 63 -16.31 6.25 -42.80
C GLY A 63 -17.05 7.31 -43.62
N LEU A 64 -18.39 7.38 -43.51
CA LEU A 64 -19.26 8.20 -44.37
C LEU A 64 -18.80 9.65 -44.51
N SER A 65 -18.37 10.25 -43.40
CA SER A 65 -18.00 11.68 -43.30
C SER A 65 -16.51 11.94 -43.56
N THR A 66 -15.72 10.92 -43.91
CA THR A 66 -14.26 11.09 -44.05
C THR A 66 -13.94 11.89 -45.29
N THR A 67 -13.32 13.06 -45.10
CA THR A 67 -12.93 13.98 -46.18
C THR A 67 -11.44 13.83 -46.50
N TYR A 68 -10.58 13.96 -45.49
CA TYR A 68 -9.12 13.99 -45.63
C TYR A 68 -8.37 12.84 -44.93
N GLY A 69 -9.03 12.06 -44.06
CA GLY A 69 -8.37 11.05 -43.22
C GLY A 69 -7.49 10.07 -44.01
N GLU A 70 -6.37 9.68 -43.43
CA GLU A 70 -5.39 8.76 -44.05
C GLU A 70 -5.10 7.54 -43.16
N ASN A 71 -4.75 6.41 -43.79
CA ASN A 71 -4.33 5.17 -43.12
C ASN A 71 -5.37 4.60 -42.13
N ASN A 72 -6.66 4.74 -42.41
CA ASN A 72 -7.71 4.21 -41.55
C ASN A 72 -8.22 2.84 -42.03
N THR A 73 -8.47 1.91 -41.11
CA THR A 73 -9.14 0.63 -41.39
C THR A 73 -10.44 0.58 -40.61
N PHE A 74 -11.58 0.70 -41.30
CA PHE A 74 -12.92 0.64 -40.71
C PHE A 74 -13.71 -0.54 -41.29
N VAL A 75 -14.24 -1.41 -40.43
CA VAL A 75 -14.99 -2.61 -40.85
C VAL A 75 -16.23 -2.80 -39.96
N GLY A 76 -17.42 -2.75 -40.54
CA GLY A 76 -18.69 -2.96 -39.84
C GLY A 76 -19.86 -2.09 -40.33
N TYR A 77 -20.88 -1.95 -39.49
CA TYR A 77 -22.01 -1.04 -39.73
C TYR A 77 -21.75 0.29 -39.02
N GLN A 78 -21.81 1.41 -39.73
CA GLN A 78 -21.59 2.77 -39.19
C GLN A 78 -20.27 2.96 -38.43
N THR A 79 -19.27 2.14 -38.74
CA THR A 79 -17.93 2.23 -38.15
C THR A 79 -17.22 3.51 -38.63
N GLY A 80 -16.70 4.31 -37.69
CA GLY A 80 -16.05 5.59 -38.03
C GLY A 80 -16.94 6.60 -38.77
N LEU A 81 -18.28 6.51 -38.63
CA LEU A 81 -19.28 7.27 -39.40
C LEU A 81 -18.98 8.77 -39.50
N SER A 82 -18.61 9.40 -38.38
CA SER A 82 -18.39 10.85 -38.28
C SER A 82 -16.93 11.26 -38.51
N ASN A 83 -16.03 10.32 -38.84
CA ASN A 83 -14.60 10.62 -39.01
C ASN A 83 -14.44 11.62 -40.14
N THR A 84 -13.86 12.80 -39.87
CA THR A 84 -13.64 13.84 -40.88
C THR A 84 -12.19 13.86 -41.35
N THR A 85 -11.25 14.06 -40.43
CA THR A 85 -9.81 14.24 -40.69
C THR A 85 -8.93 13.27 -39.89
N GLY A 86 -9.52 12.48 -38.99
CA GLY A 86 -8.79 11.50 -38.18
C GLY A 86 -8.01 10.50 -39.04
N ASN A 87 -6.80 10.17 -38.60
CA ASN A 87 -5.84 9.35 -39.31
C ASN A 87 -5.29 8.21 -38.45
N THR A 88 -4.81 7.16 -39.11
CA THR A 88 -4.17 6.00 -38.47
C THR A 88 -5.09 5.27 -37.48
N ASN A 89 -6.39 5.25 -37.74
CA ASN A 89 -7.37 4.57 -36.88
C ASN A 89 -7.71 3.17 -37.38
N CYS A 90 -7.85 2.20 -36.49
CA CYS A 90 -8.32 0.85 -36.80
C CYS A 90 -9.61 0.55 -36.02
N PHE A 91 -10.76 0.63 -36.67
CA PHE A 91 -12.07 0.39 -36.05
C PHE A 91 -12.74 -0.84 -36.66
N ILE A 92 -13.14 -1.80 -35.83
CA ILE A 92 -13.76 -3.06 -36.26
C ILE A 92 -14.95 -3.37 -35.37
N GLY A 93 -16.15 -3.43 -35.95
CA GLY A 93 -17.40 -3.70 -35.26
C GLY A 93 -18.45 -2.61 -35.52
N ALA A 94 -19.73 -2.99 -35.38
CA ALA A 94 -20.84 -2.04 -35.54
C ALA A 94 -20.71 -0.88 -34.56
N ASP A 95 -20.82 0.35 -35.05
CA ASP A 95 -20.70 1.62 -34.30
C ASP A 95 -19.34 1.84 -33.60
N ALA A 96 -18.30 1.07 -33.92
CA ALA A 96 -16.96 1.33 -33.39
C ALA A 96 -16.45 2.69 -33.88
N GLY A 97 -16.08 3.58 -32.95
CA GLY A 97 -15.62 4.94 -33.25
C GLY A 97 -16.60 5.81 -34.04
N SER A 98 -17.91 5.55 -33.98
CA SER A 98 -18.91 6.21 -34.84
C SER A 98 -18.95 7.75 -34.73
N SER A 99 -18.60 8.29 -33.57
CA SER A 99 -18.53 9.75 -33.33
C SER A 99 -17.13 10.36 -33.54
N ASN A 100 -16.12 9.56 -33.92
CA ASN A 100 -14.74 10.07 -34.07
C ASN A 100 -14.77 11.17 -35.11
N THR A 101 -14.30 12.39 -34.83
CA THR A 101 -14.27 13.49 -35.80
C THR A 101 -12.85 13.73 -36.28
N THR A 102 -11.92 13.96 -35.36
CA THR A 102 -10.50 14.26 -35.64
C THR A 102 -9.53 13.38 -34.84
N GLY A 103 -10.03 12.47 -34.00
CA GLY A 103 -9.20 11.54 -33.23
C GLY A 103 -8.31 10.68 -34.12
N SER A 104 -7.11 10.37 -33.64
CA SER A 104 -6.06 9.72 -34.42
C SER A 104 -5.34 8.62 -33.64
N ALA A 105 -4.73 7.69 -34.37
CA ALA A 105 -3.96 6.58 -33.80
C ALA A 105 -4.75 5.73 -32.78
N ASN A 106 -6.06 5.58 -32.98
CA ASN A 106 -6.92 4.78 -32.11
C ASN A 106 -7.18 3.38 -32.71
N SER A 107 -7.25 2.35 -31.87
CA SER A 107 -7.65 0.99 -32.26
C SER A 107 -8.88 0.56 -31.46
N PHE A 108 -10.05 0.47 -32.09
CA PHE A 108 -11.32 0.10 -31.45
C PHE A 108 -11.88 -1.18 -32.06
N ILE A 109 -11.95 -2.25 -31.29
CA ILE A 109 -12.39 -3.57 -31.76
C ILE A 109 -13.52 -4.06 -30.87
N GLY A 110 -14.72 -4.21 -31.44
CA GLY A 110 -15.92 -4.63 -30.75
C GLY A 110 -17.09 -3.68 -31.02
N ARG A 111 -18.32 -4.19 -30.86
CA ARG A 111 -19.54 -3.39 -31.05
C ARG A 111 -19.51 -2.17 -30.13
N SER A 112 -19.65 -0.99 -30.73
CA SER A 112 -19.67 0.32 -30.06
C SER A 112 -18.40 0.65 -29.25
N SER A 113 -17.28 -0.02 -29.51
CA SER A 113 -16.00 0.32 -28.88
C SER A 113 -15.59 1.75 -29.26
N GLY A 114 -15.30 2.59 -28.27
CA GLY A 114 -14.99 4.01 -28.49
C GLY A 114 -16.09 4.82 -29.19
N GLY A 115 -17.37 4.42 -29.11
CA GLY A 115 -18.45 4.97 -29.92
C GLY A 115 -18.65 6.49 -29.84
N MET A 116 -18.40 7.10 -28.68
CA MET A 116 -18.49 8.55 -28.45
C MET A 116 -17.13 9.26 -28.48
N ASN A 117 -16.06 8.60 -28.93
CA ASN A 117 -14.78 9.28 -29.15
C ASN A 117 -14.95 10.36 -30.21
N THR A 118 -14.49 11.58 -29.94
CA THR A 118 -14.54 12.70 -30.89
C THR A 118 -13.13 13.11 -31.31
N THR A 119 -12.27 13.40 -30.33
CA THR A 119 -10.91 13.92 -30.57
C THR A 119 -9.82 13.14 -29.84
N GLY A 120 -10.15 12.05 -29.15
CA GLY A 120 -9.17 11.26 -28.39
C GLY A 120 -8.08 10.65 -29.29
N VAL A 121 -6.90 10.42 -28.71
CA VAL A 121 -5.71 9.99 -29.44
C VAL A 121 -5.02 8.83 -28.72
N ASN A 122 -4.41 7.91 -29.48
CA ASN A 122 -3.61 6.79 -28.96
C ASN A 122 -4.38 5.85 -28.03
N ASN A 123 -5.69 5.66 -28.23
CA ASN A 123 -6.48 4.74 -27.41
C ASN A 123 -6.58 3.35 -28.05
N SER A 124 -6.49 2.30 -27.25
CA SER A 124 -6.63 0.90 -27.69
C SER A 124 -7.75 0.22 -26.92
N PHE A 125 -8.90 0.02 -27.55
CA PHE A 125 -10.10 -0.57 -26.96
C PHE A 125 -10.45 -1.89 -27.64
N LEU A 126 -10.64 -2.94 -26.83
CA LEU A 126 -11.00 -4.28 -27.28
C LEU A 126 -12.14 -4.83 -26.41
N GLY A 127 -13.34 -4.93 -26.97
CA GLY A 127 -14.52 -5.42 -26.29
C GLY A 127 -15.77 -4.60 -26.63
N GLY A 128 -16.95 -5.20 -26.44
CA GLY A 128 -18.22 -4.49 -26.63
C GLY A 128 -18.34 -3.31 -25.67
N ALA A 129 -18.58 -2.12 -26.21
CA ALA A 129 -18.70 -0.86 -25.48
C ALA A 129 -17.50 -0.51 -24.55
N ALA A 130 -16.32 -1.08 -24.83
CA ALA A 130 -15.07 -0.65 -24.18
C ALA A 130 -14.80 0.82 -24.55
N GLY A 131 -14.59 1.67 -23.55
CA GLY A 131 -14.37 3.11 -23.73
C GLY A 131 -15.50 3.87 -24.42
N TYR A 132 -16.75 3.40 -24.35
CA TYR A 132 -17.87 3.97 -25.13
C TYR A 132 -18.01 5.49 -25.00
N TYR A 133 -17.97 6.04 -23.78
CA TYR A 133 -18.10 7.49 -23.53
C TYR A 133 -16.76 8.23 -23.51
N ASN A 134 -15.67 7.65 -24.02
CA ASN A 134 -14.40 8.36 -24.10
C ASN A 134 -14.40 9.41 -25.20
N THR A 135 -14.63 10.67 -24.87
CA THR A 135 -14.74 11.78 -25.85
C THR A 135 -13.36 12.29 -26.29
N SER A 136 -12.47 12.62 -25.34
CA SER A 136 -11.17 13.25 -25.62
C SER A 136 -9.98 12.65 -24.87
N GLY A 137 -10.18 11.57 -24.11
CA GLY A 137 -9.12 10.86 -23.39
C GLY A 137 -8.00 10.37 -24.31
N ILE A 138 -6.79 10.29 -23.75
CA ILE A 138 -5.55 10.03 -24.49
C ILE A 138 -4.82 8.82 -23.88
N ALA A 139 -4.22 7.99 -24.73
CA ALA A 139 -3.33 6.90 -24.29
C ALA A 139 -3.98 5.89 -23.32
N ASN A 140 -5.28 5.59 -23.50
CA ASN A 140 -5.97 4.59 -22.68
C ASN A 140 -5.98 3.22 -23.35
N SER A 141 -5.82 2.15 -22.56
CA SER A 141 -5.89 0.76 -23.03
C SER A 141 -6.99 0.01 -22.29
N PHE A 142 -8.12 -0.25 -22.94
CA PHE A 142 -9.29 -0.92 -22.35
C PHE A 142 -9.58 -2.25 -23.03
N VAL A 143 -9.62 -3.33 -22.26
CA VAL A 143 -9.86 -4.69 -22.76
C VAL A 143 -10.93 -5.36 -21.92
N GLY A 144 -12.07 -5.70 -22.52
CA GLY A 144 -13.19 -6.35 -21.84
C GLY A 144 -14.52 -5.69 -22.18
N TYR A 145 -15.61 -6.38 -21.84
CA TYR A 145 -16.96 -5.84 -21.98
C TYR A 145 -17.13 -4.63 -21.07
N VAL A 146 -17.43 -3.46 -21.65
CA VAL A 146 -17.74 -2.22 -20.91
C VAL A 146 -16.57 -1.74 -20.02
N ALA A 147 -15.33 -2.15 -20.33
CA ALA A 147 -14.14 -1.65 -19.67
C ALA A 147 -13.95 -0.15 -19.95
N GLY A 148 -13.70 0.66 -18.92
CA GLY A 148 -13.48 2.11 -19.03
C GLY A 148 -14.65 2.89 -19.65
N ASN A 149 -15.89 2.39 -19.52
CA ASN A 149 -17.04 2.88 -20.29
C ASN A 149 -17.32 4.38 -20.14
N HIS A 150 -17.15 4.96 -18.94
CA HIS A 150 -17.42 6.38 -18.67
C HIS A 150 -16.18 7.29 -18.74
N ASN A 151 -15.05 6.86 -19.31
CA ASN A 151 -13.82 7.66 -19.33
C ASN A 151 -13.86 8.88 -20.25
N ILE A 152 -14.52 9.96 -19.83
CA ILE A 152 -14.76 11.17 -20.62
C ILE A 152 -13.44 11.82 -21.08
N THR A 153 -12.56 12.19 -20.13
CA THR A 153 -11.33 12.94 -20.42
C THR A 153 -10.07 12.34 -19.78
N GLY A 154 -10.17 11.24 -19.06
CA GLY A 154 -9.03 10.60 -18.40
C GLY A 154 -8.00 10.06 -19.39
N TYR A 155 -6.74 10.05 -18.97
CA TYR A 155 -5.61 9.65 -19.82
C TYR A 155 -4.70 8.64 -19.14
N ALA A 156 -3.92 7.90 -19.94
CA ALA A 156 -2.94 6.92 -19.47
C ALA A 156 -3.53 5.86 -18.52
N ASN A 157 -4.78 5.46 -18.73
CA ASN A 157 -5.42 4.40 -17.94
C ASN A 157 -5.33 3.04 -18.63
N VAL A 158 -5.11 1.99 -17.84
CA VAL A 158 -5.22 0.59 -18.27
C VAL A 158 -6.41 -0.03 -17.56
N ALA A 159 -7.37 -0.59 -18.30
CA ALA A 159 -8.49 -1.33 -17.74
C ALA A 159 -8.66 -2.67 -18.45
N ILE A 160 -8.49 -3.78 -17.74
CA ILE A 160 -8.56 -5.14 -18.31
C ILE A 160 -9.52 -5.98 -17.47
N GLY A 161 -10.65 -6.37 -18.05
CA GLY A 161 -11.71 -7.12 -17.37
C GLY A 161 -13.10 -6.57 -17.67
N SER A 162 -14.12 -7.38 -17.45
CA SER A 162 -15.52 -6.91 -17.54
C SER A 162 -15.74 -5.82 -16.49
N TYR A 163 -16.32 -4.68 -16.88
CA TYR A 163 -16.60 -3.54 -15.99
C TYR A 163 -15.38 -2.95 -15.25
N ALA A 164 -14.14 -3.27 -15.63
CA ALA A 164 -12.96 -2.64 -15.04
C ALA A 164 -12.97 -1.12 -15.32
N SER A 165 -12.75 -0.29 -14.30
CA SER A 165 -12.77 1.18 -14.41
C SER A 165 -14.08 1.76 -14.97
N PHE A 166 -15.23 1.13 -14.72
CA PHE A 166 -16.52 1.49 -15.35
C PHE A 166 -16.90 2.98 -15.22
N SER A 167 -16.75 3.56 -14.02
CA SER A 167 -17.22 4.91 -13.69
C SER A 167 -16.16 6.00 -13.79
N ASN A 168 -14.93 5.69 -14.22
CA ASN A 168 -13.88 6.69 -14.26
C ASN A 168 -14.25 7.79 -15.26
N THR A 169 -14.39 9.04 -14.83
CA THR A 169 -14.77 10.17 -15.70
C THR A 169 -13.57 11.02 -16.13
N THR A 170 -12.69 11.35 -15.17
CA THR A 170 -11.54 12.25 -15.36
C THR A 170 -10.22 11.69 -14.82
N GLY A 171 -10.24 10.61 -14.05
CA GLY A 171 -9.06 10.01 -13.44
C GLY A 171 -8.06 9.51 -14.48
N HIS A 172 -6.78 9.58 -14.11
CA HIS A 172 -5.66 9.29 -15.00
C HIS A 172 -4.59 8.45 -14.30
N ASN A 173 -3.70 7.83 -15.07
CA ASN A 173 -2.62 6.98 -14.57
C ASN A 173 -3.12 5.85 -13.66
N ASN A 174 -4.28 5.25 -13.99
CA ASN A 174 -4.82 4.11 -13.25
C ASN A 174 -4.54 2.78 -13.94
N VAL A 175 -4.38 1.72 -13.16
CA VAL A 175 -4.26 0.33 -13.64
C VAL A 175 -5.34 -0.51 -12.96
N MET A 176 -6.37 -0.92 -13.71
CA MET A 176 -7.49 -1.72 -13.22
C MET A 176 -7.52 -3.06 -13.95
N VAL A 177 -7.15 -4.15 -13.29
CA VAL A 177 -7.06 -5.49 -13.90
C VAL A 177 -7.89 -6.48 -13.08
N GLY A 178 -8.97 -6.98 -13.66
CA GLY A 178 -9.91 -7.91 -13.02
C GLY A 178 -11.36 -7.52 -13.28
N ASP A 179 -12.28 -8.48 -13.09
CA ASP A 179 -13.72 -8.20 -13.13
C ASP A 179 -14.08 -7.12 -12.10
N SER A 180 -14.68 -6.03 -12.57
CA SER A 180 -15.13 -4.89 -11.77
C SER A 180 -14.05 -4.25 -10.88
N ALA A 181 -12.76 -4.41 -11.24
CA ALA A 181 -11.67 -3.71 -10.56
C ALA A 181 -11.84 -2.19 -10.71
N GLY A 182 -11.87 -1.45 -9.59
CA GLY A 182 -12.08 -0.02 -9.59
C GLY A 182 -13.39 0.44 -10.23
N LEU A 183 -14.49 -0.33 -10.11
CA LEU A 183 -15.77 -0.01 -10.75
C LEU A 183 -16.20 1.45 -10.52
N SER A 184 -16.11 1.94 -9.28
CA SER A 184 -16.50 3.30 -8.89
C SER A 184 -15.37 4.33 -8.92
N ASN A 185 -14.16 3.95 -9.38
CA ASN A 185 -12.98 4.80 -9.33
C ASN A 185 -13.08 5.98 -10.28
N THR A 186 -13.16 7.20 -9.74
CA THR A 186 -13.18 8.46 -10.51
C THR A 186 -11.91 9.29 -10.34
N VAL A 187 -10.91 8.79 -9.59
CA VAL A 187 -9.67 9.51 -9.26
C VAL A 187 -8.43 8.85 -9.88
N SER A 188 -7.25 9.41 -9.63
CA SER A 188 -6.01 9.09 -10.32
C SER A 188 -5.04 8.25 -9.48
N TYR A 189 -4.00 7.72 -10.14
CA TYR A 189 -2.85 7.04 -9.50
C TYR A 189 -3.20 5.80 -8.67
N ASN A 190 -4.24 5.07 -9.06
CA ASN A 190 -4.64 3.83 -8.40
C ASN A 190 -4.25 2.59 -9.22
N VAL A 191 -3.74 1.56 -8.54
CA VAL A 191 -3.41 0.25 -9.11
C VAL A 191 -4.26 -0.82 -8.44
N PHE A 192 -5.31 -1.29 -9.10
CA PHE A 192 -6.20 -2.33 -8.60
C PHE A 192 -6.11 -3.58 -9.47
N VAL A 193 -5.55 -4.65 -8.92
CA VAL A 193 -5.32 -5.92 -9.62
C VAL A 193 -5.98 -7.07 -8.84
N GLY A 194 -7.09 -7.57 -9.37
CA GLY A 194 -7.90 -8.62 -8.76
C GLY A 194 -9.39 -8.36 -9.00
N SER A 195 -10.21 -9.42 -8.96
CA SER A 195 -11.68 -9.24 -9.04
C SER A 195 -12.15 -8.36 -7.89
N LYS A 196 -12.87 -7.29 -8.24
CA LYS A 196 -13.44 -6.30 -7.30
C LYS A 196 -12.42 -5.66 -6.36
N ALA A 197 -11.14 -5.60 -6.74
CA ALA A 197 -10.16 -4.79 -6.04
C ALA A 197 -10.55 -3.30 -6.15
N GLY A 198 -10.57 -2.58 -5.02
CA GLY A 198 -10.95 -1.16 -4.97
C GLY A 198 -12.36 -0.84 -5.50
N TYR A 199 -13.30 -1.79 -5.41
CA TYR A 199 -14.61 -1.70 -6.07
C TYR A 199 -15.36 -0.39 -5.80
N TYR A 200 -15.40 0.06 -4.53
CA TYR A 200 -16.11 1.27 -4.11
C TYR A 200 -15.26 2.55 -4.04
N THR A 201 -13.99 2.51 -4.48
CA THR A 201 -13.11 3.69 -4.36
C THR A 201 -13.62 4.79 -5.25
N ASN A 202 -13.90 5.97 -4.69
CA ASN A 202 -14.51 7.09 -5.41
C ASN A 202 -13.75 8.41 -5.25
N THR A 203 -12.93 8.56 -4.21
CA THR A 203 -12.16 9.80 -3.97
C THR A 203 -10.74 9.53 -3.47
N GLY A 204 -10.44 8.31 -3.04
CA GLY A 204 -9.11 7.92 -2.58
C GLY A 204 -8.11 7.68 -3.73
N ASP A 205 -7.04 8.47 -3.78
CA ASP A 205 -5.96 8.35 -4.76
C ASP A 205 -4.71 7.64 -4.18
N ASN A 206 -3.74 7.34 -5.04
CA ASN A 206 -2.46 6.74 -4.66
C ASN A 206 -2.58 5.38 -3.93
N ASN A 207 -3.59 4.59 -4.27
CA ASN A 207 -3.82 3.28 -3.68
C ASN A 207 -3.28 2.15 -4.57
N ASN A 208 -2.66 1.14 -3.97
CA ASN A 208 -2.21 -0.07 -4.63
C ASN A 208 -2.89 -1.29 -3.99
N PHE A 209 -3.91 -1.85 -4.65
CA PHE A 209 -4.67 -3.01 -4.18
C PHE A 209 -4.45 -4.20 -5.09
N VAL A 210 -3.76 -5.22 -4.60
CA VAL A 210 -3.44 -6.44 -5.34
C VAL A 210 -4.03 -7.65 -4.60
N GLY A 211 -4.97 -8.34 -5.24
CA GLY A 211 -5.71 -9.46 -4.68
C GLY A 211 -7.21 -9.29 -4.88
N ALA A 212 -7.93 -10.42 -4.99
CA ALA A 212 -9.39 -10.36 -5.08
C ALA A 212 -9.96 -9.70 -3.82
N PHE A 213 -10.87 -8.75 -4.00
CA PHE A 213 -11.50 -7.96 -2.93
C PHE A 213 -10.53 -7.15 -2.05
N ALA A 214 -9.27 -6.94 -2.46
CA ALA A 214 -8.37 -6.03 -1.75
C ALA A 214 -8.94 -4.60 -1.78
N GLY A 215 -9.06 -3.96 -0.61
CA GLY A 215 -9.63 -2.62 -0.48
C GLY A 215 -11.07 -2.49 -1.00
N TYR A 216 -11.86 -3.56 -0.99
CA TYR A 216 -13.20 -3.61 -1.59
C TYR A 216 -14.11 -2.44 -1.17
N ALA A 217 -14.18 -2.15 0.13
CA ALA A 217 -15.01 -1.11 0.71
C ALA A 217 -14.36 0.29 0.74
N ASN A 218 -13.13 0.45 0.21
CA ASN A 218 -12.42 1.73 0.25
C ASN A 218 -13.20 2.75 -0.54
N THR A 219 -13.60 3.86 0.07
CA THR A 219 -14.32 4.95 -0.59
C THR A 219 -13.38 6.15 -0.77
N THR A 220 -12.83 6.65 0.33
CA THR A 220 -12.05 7.90 0.38
C THR A 220 -10.61 7.73 0.86
N GLY A 221 -10.23 6.54 1.35
CA GLY A 221 -8.88 6.29 1.86
C GLY A 221 -7.82 6.41 0.76
N SER A 222 -6.72 7.10 1.06
CA SER A 222 -5.63 7.39 0.11
C SER A 222 -4.28 6.86 0.59
N GLY A 223 -3.37 6.60 -0.34
CA GLY A 223 -2.01 6.17 -0.02
C GLY A 223 -1.93 4.78 0.62
N ASN A 224 -2.92 3.91 0.37
CA ASN A 224 -2.93 2.56 0.94
C ASN A 224 -2.27 1.54 0.01
N ASN A 225 -1.55 0.57 0.58
CA ASN A 225 -0.95 -0.55 -0.14
C ASN A 225 -1.46 -1.87 0.44
N PHE A 226 -2.40 -2.51 -0.24
CA PHE A 226 -3.03 -3.77 0.18
C PHE A 226 -2.67 -4.88 -0.79
N SER A 227 -2.00 -5.92 -0.32
CA SER A 227 -1.59 -7.07 -1.12
C SER A 227 -2.03 -8.37 -0.44
N GLY A 228 -3.04 -9.02 -0.97
CA GLY A 228 -3.62 -10.25 -0.46
C GLY A 228 -5.13 -10.29 -0.71
N ASN A 229 -5.69 -11.50 -0.81
CA ASN A 229 -7.13 -11.65 -0.89
C ASN A 229 -7.77 -11.13 0.40
N TYR A 230 -8.78 -10.26 0.26
CA TYR A 230 -9.45 -9.57 1.36
C TYR A 230 -8.56 -8.66 2.23
N ALA A 231 -7.34 -8.30 1.78
CA ALA A 231 -6.52 -7.33 2.50
C ALA A 231 -7.24 -5.96 2.53
N GLY A 232 -7.41 -5.39 3.72
CA GLY A 232 -8.12 -4.12 3.92
C GLY A 232 -9.58 -4.11 3.44
N TYR A 233 -10.26 -5.27 3.42
CA TYR A 233 -11.59 -5.41 2.82
C TYR A 233 -12.61 -4.35 3.27
N ASN A 234 -12.68 -4.06 4.57
CA ASN A 234 -13.61 -3.08 5.14
C ASN A 234 -13.04 -1.65 5.25
N ASN A 235 -11.83 -1.38 4.73
CA ASN A 235 -11.24 -0.04 4.80
C ASN A 235 -12.19 0.91 4.10
N THR A 236 -12.72 1.94 4.77
CA THR A 236 -13.62 2.92 4.15
C THR A 236 -12.86 4.21 3.86
N SER A 237 -12.26 4.80 4.89
CA SER A 237 -11.53 6.07 4.81
C SER A 237 -10.15 6.04 5.44
N GLY A 238 -9.69 4.88 5.92
CA GLY A 238 -8.33 4.73 6.44
C GLY A 238 -7.30 5.03 5.34
N SER A 239 -6.26 5.79 5.68
CA SER A 239 -5.21 6.21 4.76
C SER A 239 -3.83 5.74 5.23
N THR A 240 -2.87 5.74 4.31
CA THR A 240 -1.46 5.43 4.57
C THR A 240 -1.20 4.06 5.21
N ASN A 241 -2.08 3.09 4.97
CA ASN A 241 -1.96 1.74 5.49
C ASN A 241 -1.19 0.80 4.54
N SER A 242 -0.47 -0.16 5.10
CA SER A 242 0.33 -1.17 4.40
C SER A 242 -0.07 -2.57 4.87
N PHE A 243 -0.95 -3.25 4.15
CA PHE A 243 -1.50 -4.57 4.52
C PHE A 243 -1.04 -5.66 3.56
N PHE A 244 -0.34 -6.67 4.07
CA PHE A 244 0.24 -7.74 3.26
C PHE A 244 -0.14 -9.11 3.83
N GLY A 245 -0.92 -9.90 3.09
CA GLY A 245 -1.38 -11.22 3.50
C GLY A 245 -2.88 -11.40 3.34
N TYR A 246 -3.33 -12.66 3.36
CA TYR A 246 -4.76 -12.99 3.33
C TYR A 246 -5.47 -12.38 4.55
N SER A 247 -6.50 -11.58 4.31
CA SER A 247 -7.29 -10.88 5.34
C SER A 247 -6.47 -10.00 6.30
N ALA A 248 -5.27 -9.55 5.90
CA ALA A 248 -4.52 -8.57 6.67
C ALA A 248 -5.32 -7.25 6.75
N GLY A 249 -5.55 -6.75 7.96
CA GLY A 249 -6.36 -5.53 8.19
C GLY A 249 -7.81 -5.63 7.73
N TYR A 250 -8.38 -6.85 7.63
CA TYR A 250 -9.73 -7.08 7.09
C TYR A 250 -10.81 -6.15 7.66
N GLY A 251 -10.80 -5.93 8.97
CA GLY A 251 -11.77 -5.10 9.68
C GLY A 251 -11.49 -3.60 9.68
N ASN A 252 -10.35 -3.14 9.13
CA ASN A 252 -9.95 -1.73 9.27
C ASN A 252 -11.02 -0.88 8.63
N THR A 253 -11.57 0.13 9.32
CA THR A 253 -12.56 1.04 8.72
C THR A 253 -11.93 2.40 8.46
N ILE A 254 -11.39 3.02 9.51
CA ILE A 254 -10.83 4.38 9.47
C ILE A 254 -9.39 4.47 9.97
N GLY A 255 -8.82 3.38 10.50
CA GLY A 255 -7.46 3.37 11.04
C GLY A 255 -6.45 3.77 9.98
N ALA A 256 -5.44 4.55 10.37
CA ALA A 256 -4.45 5.12 9.47
C ALA A 256 -3.01 4.75 9.87
N ALA A 257 -2.09 4.83 8.91
CA ALA A 257 -0.67 4.60 9.14
C ALA A 257 -0.32 3.27 9.82
N ASN A 258 -1.06 2.19 9.52
CA ASN A 258 -0.78 0.86 10.06
C ASN A 258 0.05 0.03 9.07
N THR A 259 0.99 -0.77 9.58
CA THR A 259 1.69 -1.81 8.81
C THR A 259 1.29 -3.18 9.34
N LEU A 260 0.52 -3.95 8.57
CA LEU A 260 0.01 -5.26 8.96
C LEU A 260 0.49 -6.33 7.98
N VAL A 261 1.33 -7.25 8.42
CA VAL A 261 1.97 -8.26 7.56
C VAL A 261 1.75 -9.65 8.13
N GLY A 262 1.04 -10.51 7.40
CA GLY A 262 0.76 -11.88 7.79
C GLY A 262 -0.69 -12.27 7.52
N TRP A 263 -0.95 -13.58 7.50
CA TRP A 263 -2.31 -14.10 7.39
C TRP A 263 -3.11 -13.67 8.63
N GLY A 264 -4.20 -12.92 8.43
CA GLY A 264 -5.05 -12.42 9.50
C GLY A 264 -4.39 -11.42 10.46
N ALA A 265 -3.25 -10.82 10.11
CA ALA A 265 -2.63 -9.79 10.94
C ALA A 265 -3.58 -8.57 11.04
N GLY A 266 -3.94 -8.15 12.25
CA GLY A 266 -4.86 -7.03 12.43
C GLY A 266 -6.29 -7.28 11.92
N SER A 267 -6.74 -8.53 11.78
CA SER A 267 -7.99 -8.84 11.05
C SER A 267 -9.25 -8.18 11.62
N THR A 268 -9.27 -7.81 12.90
CA THR A 268 -10.38 -7.06 13.53
C THR A 268 -9.99 -5.66 13.99
N ASN A 269 -8.85 -5.12 13.51
CA ASN A 269 -8.53 -3.69 13.65
C ASN A 269 -9.70 -2.89 13.09
N GLN A 270 -10.37 -2.03 13.85
CA GLN A 270 -11.45 -1.18 13.30
C GLN A 270 -11.00 0.27 13.10
N ARG A 271 -10.18 0.80 14.02
CA ARG A 271 -9.86 2.23 14.14
C ARG A 271 -8.42 2.53 14.56
N GLY A 272 -7.67 1.53 15.01
CA GLY A 272 -6.32 1.74 15.54
C GLY A 272 -5.42 2.34 14.46
N SER A 273 -4.54 3.25 14.88
CA SER A 273 -3.60 3.93 14.00
C SER A 273 -2.17 3.79 14.50
N TRP A 274 -1.21 3.94 13.60
CA TRP A 274 0.22 3.86 13.91
C TRP A 274 0.67 2.50 14.49
N ASN A 275 -0.02 1.41 14.15
CA ASN A 275 0.35 0.08 14.61
C ASN A 275 1.25 -0.64 13.59
N THR A 276 2.28 -1.33 14.08
CA THR A 276 3.11 -2.26 13.29
C THR A 276 2.86 -3.67 13.80
N VAL A 277 2.27 -4.53 12.97
CA VAL A 277 1.88 -5.89 13.34
C VAL A 277 2.36 -6.87 12.28
N VAL A 278 3.25 -7.78 12.68
CA VAL A 278 3.89 -8.74 11.78
C VAL A 278 3.78 -10.14 12.36
N GLY A 279 3.05 -11.03 11.68
CA GLY A 279 2.89 -12.42 12.09
C GLY A 279 1.53 -13.00 11.73
N TYR A 280 1.45 -14.33 11.69
CA TYR A 280 0.18 -15.05 11.54
C TYR A 280 -0.71 -14.77 12.75
N GLN A 281 -1.92 -14.23 12.49
CA GLN A 281 -2.91 -13.84 13.50
C GLN A 281 -2.36 -12.90 14.60
N ALA A 282 -1.32 -12.11 14.32
CA ALA A 282 -0.85 -11.11 15.26
C ALA A 282 -1.85 -9.95 15.36
N GLY A 283 -2.00 -9.37 16.56
CA GLY A 283 -2.84 -8.20 16.82
C GLY A 283 -4.30 -8.36 16.41
N GLY A 284 -5.09 -9.16 17.12
CA GLY A 284 -6.45 -9.50 16.70
C GLY A 284 -7.37 -8.27 16.55
N SER A 285 -7.45 -7.40 17.58
CA SER A 285 -8.43 -6.31 17.68
C SER A 285 -7.78 -4.95 17.94
N LEU A 286 -7.03 -4.40 16.98
CA LEU A 286 -6.27 -3.15 17.19
C LEU A 286 -7.19 -1.91 17.18
N THR A 287 -7.87 -1.58 18.27
CA THR A 287 -8.48 -0.24 18.41
C THR A 287 -7.55 0.77 19.08
N GLY A 288 -6.55 0.28 19.81
CA GLY A 288 -5.46 1.10 20.35
C GLY A 288 -4.44 1.54 19.29
N ASN A 289 -3.57 2.47 19.69
CA ASN A 289 -2.61 3.12 18.81
C ASN A 289 -1.16 2.80 19.20
N ASN A 290 -0.24 3.03 18.27
CA ASN A 290 1.22 2.95 18.50
C ASN A 290 1.72 1.59 19.02
N ASN A 291 1.03 0.50 18.69
CA ASN A 291 1.47 -0.83 19.11
C ASN A 291 2.45 -1.43 18.11
N THR A 292 3.46 -2.16 18.62
CA THR A 292 4.41 -2.95 17.82
C THR A 292 4.31 -4.41 18.20
N PHE A 293 3.68 -5.22 17.36
CA PHE A 293 3.50 -6.66 17.57
C PHE A 293 4.25 -7.47 16.54
N PHE A 294 5.09 -8.39 16.99
CA PHE A 294 5.90 -9.23 16.10
C PHE A 294 5.89 -10.68 16.55
N GLY A 295 5.39 -11.60 15.72
CA GLY A 295 5.38 -13.04 15.99
C GLY A 295 4.00 -13.69 15.81
N TYR A 296 3.98 -15.02 15.78
CA TYR A 296 2.73 -15.79 15.73
C TYR A 296 1.85 -15.44 16.94
N GLN A 297 0.63 -14.95 16.69
CA GLN A 297 -0.35 -14.56 17.72
C GLN A 297 0.14 -13.53 18.75
N ALA A 298 1.20 -12.76 18.44
CA ALA A 298 1.66 -11.68 19.30
C ALA A 298 0.56 -10.64 19.49
N GLY A 299 0.22 -10.32 20.74
CA GLY A 299 -0.82 -9.35 21.08
C GLY A 299 -2.21 -9.71 20.54
N LEU A 300 -2.51 -11.01 20.34
CA LEU A 300 -3.76 -11.47 19.73
C LEU A 300 -5.02 -10.87 20.36
N ASN A 301 -5.03 -10.71 21.69
CA ASN A 301 -6.20 -10.26 22.45
C ASN A 301 -6.16 -8.77 22.83
N VAL A 302 -5.14 -8.02 22.39
CA VAL A 302 -5.07 -6.58 22.66
C VAL A 302 -6.21 -5.89 21.90
N THR A 303 -7.04 -5.15 22.64
CA THR A 303 -8.21 -4.43 22.14
C THR A 303 -7.95 -2.92 22.09
N THR A 304 -7.99 -2.26 23.25
CA THR A 304 -7.80 -0.79 23.39
C THR A 304 -6.40 -0.40 23.86
N GLY A 305 -5.60 -1.38 24.29
CA GLY A 305 -4.22 -1.16 24.74
C GLY A 305 -3.39 -0.41 23.69
N SER A 306 -2.63 0.59 24.14
CA SER A 306 -1.83 1.46 23.28
C SER A 306 -0.37 1.48 23.72
N ASN A 307 0.53 1.86 22.81
CA ASN A 307 1.96 2.00 23.06
C ASN A 307 2.65 0.70 23.56
N ASN A 308 2.08 -0.48 23.25
CA ASN A 308 2.65 -1.74 23.66
C ASN A 308 3.69 -2.25 22.64
N ILE A 309 4.81 -2.77 23.12
CA ILE A 309 5.80 -3.50 22.32
C ILE A 309 5.74 -4.97 22.72
N ILE A 310 5.24 -5.83 21.84
CA ILE A 310 5.06 -7.27 22.09
C ILE A 310 5.79 -8.05 21.00
N ILE A 311 6.92 -8.64 21.35
CA ILE A 311 7.83 -9.30 20.41
C ILE A 311 8.04 -10.75 20.84
N GLY A 312 7.51 -11.67 20.03
CA GLY A 312 7.69 -13.10 20.10
C GLY A 312 6.37 -13.87 20.05
N PRO A 313 6.43 -15.17 19.71
CA PRO A 313 5.25 -16.00 19.52
C PRO A 313 4.48 -16.19 20.84
N ASN A 314 3.14 -16.13 20.74
CA ASN A 314 2.19 -16.25 21.85
C ASN A 314 2.39 -15.24 23.00
N SER A 315 3.16 -14.17 22.78
CA SER A 315 3.39 -13.15 23.79
C SER A 315 2.23 -12.15 23.84
N GLY A 316 1.93 -11.67 25.04
CA GLY A 316 0.91 -10.65 25.29
C GLY A 316 -0.52 -11.10 25.02
N THR A 317 -0.79 -12.41 24.99
CA THR A 317 -2.14 -12.94 24.80
C THR A 317 -3.04 -12.70 26.02
N ALA A 318 -2.47 -12.42 27.19
CA ALA A 318 -3.22 -12.03 28.39
C ALA A 318 -3.56 -10.52 28.44
N VAL A 319 -2.95 -9.69 27.59
CA VAL A 319 -3.18 -8.23 27.57
C VAL A 319 -4.39 -7.93 26.70
N THR A 320 -5.38 -7.24 27.26
CA THR A 320 -6.56 -6.76 26.51
C THR A 320 -6.62 -5.23 26.47
N THR A 321 -6.41 -4.56 27.60
CA THR A 321 -6.57 -3.09 27.73
C THR A 321 -5.31 -2.36 28.17
N GLY A 322 -4.29 -3.08 28.65
CA GLY A 322 -3.06 -2.48 29.17
C GLY A 322 -2.28 -1.64 28.14
N ASP A 323 -1.59 -0.63 28.64
CA ASP A 323 -0.83 0.35 27.87
C ASP A 323 0.64 0.42 28.28
N ASP A 324 1.49 0.99 27.44
CA ASP A 324 2.90 1.25 27.76
C ASP A 324 3.70 0.01 28.24
N ASN A 325 3.34 -1.19 27.77
CA ASN A 325 4.00 -2.44 28.18
C ASN A 325 5.05 -2.91 27.16
N VAL A 326 6.12 -3.53 27.66
CA VAL A 326 7.18 -4.14 26.83
C VAL A 326 7.31 -5.63 27.17
N LEU A 327 6.91 -6.49 26.24
CA LEU A 327 6.92 -7.94 26.37
C LEU A 327 7.80 -8.56 25.28
N MET A 328 8.93 -9.16 25.65
CA MET A 328 9.90 -9.68 24.68
C MET A 328 10.38 -11.10 24.99
N GLY A 329 10.10 -12.04 24.10
CA GLY A 329 10.50 -13.45 24.21
C GLY A 329 9.41 -14.41 23.75
N TYR A 330 9.59 -15.71 24.00
CA TYR A 330 8.57 -16.73 23.78
C TYR A 330 7.57 -16.74 24.94
N ASN A 331 6.26 -16.66 24.65
CA ASN A 331 5.19 -16.78 25.64
C ASN A 331 5.34 -15.82 26.85
N VAL A 332 5.65 -14.56 26.58
CA VAL A 332 5.79 -13.53 27.61
C VAL A 332 4.43 -12.89 27.91
N GLN A 333 4.07 -12.74 29.18
CA GLN A 333 2.76 -12.24 29.58
C GLN A 333 2.84 -11.03 30.51
N ALA A 334 1.86 -10.16 30.42
CA ALA A 334 1.49 -9.21 31.46
C ALA A 334 0.07 -9.56 31.93
N GLU A 335 -0.24 -9.35 33.21
CA GLU A 335 -1.64 -9.29 33.61
C GLU A 335 -2.38 -8.18 32.84
N ASP A 336 -3.69 -8.33 32.70
CA ASP A 336 -4.49 -7.35 31.98
C ASP A 336 -4.58 -6.02 32.74
N GLY A 337 -4.71 -4.92 31.98
CA GLY A 337 -4.83 -3.56 32.52
C GLY A 337 -3.55 -2.99 33.15
N LEU A 338 -2.41 -3.68 33.03
CA LEU A 338 -1.13 -3.14 33.48
C LEU A 338 -0.64 -1.99 32.59
N HIS A 339 0.10 -1.08 33.22
CA HIS A 339 0.77 0.04 32.56
C HIS A 339 2.23 0.11 32.98
N ASN A 340 3.10 0.53 32.06
CA ASN A 340 4.54 0.63 32.31
C ASN A 340 5.12 -0.68 32.88
N ALA A 341 4.66 -1.82 32.35
CA ALA A 341 5.10 -3.15 32.78
C ALA A 341 6.03 -3.75 31.72
N THR A 342 7.21 -4.20 32.15
CA THR A 342 8.20 -4.81 31.26
C THR A 342 8.46 -6.25 31.68
N ALA A 343 8.39 -7.19 30.74
CA ALA A 343 8.81 -8.57 30.92
C ALA A 343 9.68 -9.01 29.73
N ILE A 344 10.88 -9.51 30.02
CA ILE A 344 11.85 -9.94 29.00
C ILE A 344 12.32 -11.34 29.34
N GLY A 345 12.32 -12.25 28.36
CA GLY A 345 12.78 -13.64 28.49
C GLY A 345 11.65 -14.65 28.44
N ALA A 346 11.94 -15.85 27.94
CA ALA A 346 10.94 -16.88 27.69
C ALA A 346 10.13 -17.22 28.96
N ASN A 347 8.79 -17.27 28.83
CA ASN A 347 7.84 -17.54 29.90
C ASN A 347 7.87 -16.53 31.07
N SER A 348 8.49 -15.36 30.90
CA SER A 348 8.43 -14.29 31.90
C SER A 348 7.01 -13.71 32.00
N ARG A 349 6.64 -13.30 33.23
CA ARG A 349 5.32 -12.77 33.53
C ARG A 349 5.43 -11.59 34.48
N VAL A 350 4.87 -10.44 34.09
CA VAL A 350 4.76 -9.25 34.96
C VAL A 350 3.32 -9.12 35.47
N ALA A 351 3.18 -8.90 36.78
CA ALA A 351 1.89 -8.88 37.48
C ALA A 351 1.61 -7.56 38.21
N ALA A 352 2.44 -6.54 38.00
CA ALA A 352 2.27 -5.22 38.57
C ALA A 352 2.72 -4.14 37.59
N SER A 353 2.06 -2.99 37.63
CA SER A 353 2.49 -1.80 36.89
C SER A 353 3.81 -1.27 37.46
N ASN A 354 4.56 -0.54 36.63
CA ASN A 354 5.86 0.05 37.01
C ASN A 354 6.89 -0.99 37.47
N ALA A 355 6.83 -2.20 36.89
CA ALA A 355 7.71 -3.31 37.24
C ALA A 355 8.45 -3.82 36.01
N LEU A 356 9.72 -4.21 36.20
CA LEU A 356 10.54 -4.94 35.24
C LEU A 356 10.77 -6.35 35.76
N ILE A 357 10.38 -7.35 34.97
CA ILE A 357 10.71 -8.75 35.16
C ILE A 357 11.73 -9.15 34.10
N LEU A 358 12.94 -9.49 34.54
CA LEU A 358 14.01 -9.92 33.65
C LEU A 358 14.23 -11.43 33.81
N GLY A 359 13.52 -12.17 32.97
CA GLY A 359 13.56 -13.62 32.80
C GLY A 359 12.62 -14.41 33.71
N HIS A 360 12.59 -15.72 33.48
CA HIS A 360 11.88 -16.68 34.32
C HIS A 360 12.82 -17.86 34.59
N GLN A 361 13.20 -18.04 35.86
CA GLN A 361 14.19 -19.04 36.27
C GLN A 361 15.56 -18.93 35.56
N VAL A 362 15.97 -17.72 35.17
CA VAL A 362 17.29 -17.45 34.58
C VAL A 362 18.29 -16.88 35.59
N ASN A 363 19.57 -16.81 35.19
CA ASN A 363 20.62 -16.04 35.86
C ASN A 363 20.87 -14.75 35.08
N VAL A 364 20.89 -13.61 35.76
CA VAL A 364 21.11 -12.28 35.17
C VAL A 364 22.53 -11.81 35.51
N GLY A 365 23.35 -11.63 34.48
CA GLY A 365 24.70 -11.09 34.61
C GLY A 365 24.78 -9.62 34.22
N ILE A 366 25.36 -8.78 35.08
CA ILE A 366 25.75 -7.40 34.77
C ILE A 366 27.27 -7.34 34.82
N GLY A 367 27.92 -7.17 33.66
CA GLY A 367 29.38 -7.20 33.55
C GLY A 367 29.99 -8.61 33.47
N THR A 368 29.15 -9.67 33.39
CA THR A 368 29.56 -11.06 33.19
C THR A 368 28.68 -11.74 32.14
N SER A 369 29.26 -12.63 31.33
CA SER A 369 28.53 -13.44 30.34
C SER A 369 28.16 -14.83 30.84
N THR A 370 28.62 -15.23 32.02
CA THR A 370 28.40 -16.56 32.62
C THR A 370 27.98 -16.45 34.08
N PRO A 371 26.85 -15.80 34.38
CA PRO A 371 26.42 -15.62 35.76
C PRO A 371 26.11 -16.96 36.43
N THR A 372 26.71 -17.23 37.59
CA THR A 372 26.44 -18.44 38.40
C THR A 372 25.29 -18.26 39.37
N ASP A 373 25.00 -17.02 39.75
CA ASP A 373 23.89 -16.64 40.62
C ASP A 373 22.71 -16.04 39.87
N ARG A 374 21.56 -15.96 40.55
CA ARG A 374 20.33 -15.34 39.99
C ARG A 374 20.57 -13.92 39.52
N LEU A 375 21.34 -13.15 40.28
CA LEU A 375 21.82 -11.83 39.92
C LEU A 375 23.30 -11.75 40.28
N GLU A 376 24.15 -11.61 39.28
CA GLU A 376 25.58 -11.44 39.45
C GLU A 376 26.01 -10.09 38.85
N VAL A 377 26.60 -9.24 39.67
CA VAL A 377 27.10 -7.91 39.25
C VAL A 377 28.61 -7.89 39.41
N VAL A 378 29.33 -7.86 38.29
CA VAL A 378 30.79 -7.85 38.26
C VAL A 378 31.29 -6.46 37.90
N SER A 379 32.07 -5.86 38.81
CA SER A 379 32.71 -4.57 38.55
C SER A 379 33.94 -4.72 37.65
N PRO A 380 34.21 -3.77 36.73
CA PRO A 380 35.45 -3.78 35.96
C PRO A 380 36.70 -3.46 36.79
N SER A 381 36.55 -3.01 38.04
CA SER A 381 37.66 -2.73 38.96
C SER A 381 37.62 -3.66 40.16
N ALA A 382 38.78 -4.18 40.54
CA ALA A 382 38.93 -4.95 41.77
C ALA A 382 38.42 -4.15 42.99
N ASP A 383 37.89 -4.86 43.98
CA ASP A 383 37.43 -4.32 45.26
C ASP A 383 36.29 -3.28 45.16
N LYS A 384 35.51 -3.33 44.07
CA LYS A 384 34.30 -2.50 43.87
C LYS A 384 33.08 -3.39 43.65
N SER A 385 31.96 -3.06 44.30
CA SER A 385 30.72 -3.86 44.25
C SER A 385 29.93 -3.76 42.95
N GLY A 386 30.21 -2.76 42.09
CA GLY A 386 29.35 -2.42 40.94
C GLY A 386 28.00 -1.79 41.31
N ILE A 387 27.63 -1.76 42.60
CA ILE A 387 26.37 -1.23 43.12
C ILE A 387 26.64 0.07 43.90
N ARG A 388 25.98 1.18 43.52
CA ARG A 388 26.10 2.47 44.19
C ARG A 388 24.73 3.04 44.55
N MET A 389 24.48 3.24 45.85
CA MET A 389 23.27 3.90 46.36
C MET A 389 23.51 5.40 46.56
N THR A 390 23.39 6.20 45.51
CA THR A 390 23.81 7.63 45.52
C THR A 390 23.11 8.52 46.53
N LYS A 391 21.90 8.15 46.98
CA LYS A 391 21.12 8.89 47.99
C LYS A 391 21.21 8.29 49.41
N LEU A 392 21.77 7.10 49.56
CA LEU A 392 22.02 6.50 50.88
C LEU A 392 23.44 6.86 51.30
N THR A 393 23.57 7.86 52.17
CA THR A 393 24.85 8.39 52.62
C THR A 393 25.02 8.17 54.11
N LYS A 394 26.21 8.43 54.65
CA LYS A 394 26.45 8.42 56.10
C LYS A 394 25.55 9.37 56.90
N ALA A 395 24.95 10.37 56.23
CA ALA A 395 24.03 11.33 56.85
C ALA A 395 22.56 10.87 56.78
N SER A 396 22.28 9.74 56.12
CA SER A 396 20.93 9.18 56.05
C SER A 396 20.52 8.66 57.43
N PRO A 397 19.41 9.12 58.02
CA PRO A 397 18.95 8.64 59.32
C PRO A 397 18.51 7.17 59.22
N ALA A 398 18.81 6.38 60.25
CA ALA A 398 18.30 5.01 60.35
C ALA A 398 16.80 5.03 60.70
N CYS A 399 15.98 4.34 59.91
CA CYS A 399 14.54 4.22 60.17
C CYS A 399 14.21 3.09 61.16
N LEU A 400 15.12 2.14 61.35
CA LEU A 400 14.96 0.97 62.22
C LEU A 400 16.31 0.63 62.87
N ALA A 401 16.31 0.32 64.17
CA ALA A 401 17.49 -0.20 64.86
C ALA A 401 17.48 -1.74 64.81
N THR A 402 18.53 -2.33 64.24
CA THR A 402 18.74 -3.79 64.16
C THR A 402 20.21 -4.12 64.41
N ASP A 403 20.49 -5.28 65.00
CA ASP A 403 21.84 -5.83 65.15
C ASP A 403 22.26 -6.68 63.93
N GLN A 404 21.38 -6.86 62.95
CA GLN A 404 21.64 -7.59 61.70
C GLN A 404 21.97 -6.65 60.55
N PHE A 405 22.99 -6.97 59.76
CA PHE A 405 23.41 -6.18 58.60
C PHE A 405 23.88 -7.08 57.44
N LEU A 406 23.88 -6.54 56.23
CA LEU A 406 24.46 -7.21 55.06
C LEU A 406 25.96 -6.91 54.97
N THR A 407 26.77 -7.92 54.70
CA THR A 407 28.21 -7.83 54.41
C THR A 407 28.56 -8.83 53.31
N VAL A 408 29.83 -8.92 52.94
CA VAL A 408 30.36 -9.97 52.05
C VAL A 408 31.29 -10.92 52.81
N ASP A 409 31.40 -12.16 52.34
CA ASP A 409 32.37 -13.16 52.80
C ASP A 409 33.69 -13.12 52.00
N GLU A 410 34.59 -14.10 52.19
CA GLU A 410 35.86 -14.18 51.46
C GLU A 410 35.73 -14.45 49.95
N ARG A 411 34.54 -14.82 49.47
CA ARG A 411 34.22 -15.05 48.05
C ARG A 411 33.48 -13.87 47.43
N GLY A 412 33.07 -12.90 48.24
CA GLY A 412 32.27 -11.75 47.80
C GLY A 412 30.76 -12.00 47.82
N GLU A 413 30.29 -13.11 48.41
CA GLU A 413 28.87 -13.44 48.50
C GLU A 413 28.18 -12.56 49.55
N ILE A 414 26.97 -12.07 49.26
CA ILE A 414 26.20 -11.26 50.22
C ILE A 414 25.68 -12.15 51.34
N VAL A 415 26.15 -11.90 52.56
CA VAL A 415 25.76 -12.64 53.76
C VAL A 415 25.14 -11.72 54.80
N LYS A 416 24.23 -12.28 55.61
CA LYS A 416 23.66 -11.59 56.77
C LYS A 416 24.54 -11.83 57.99
N ALA A 417 25.15 -10.77 58.50
CA ALA A 417 25.92 -10.78 59.73
C ALA A 417 25.13 -10.20 60.90
N ARG A 418 25.59 -10.47 62.12
CA ARG A 418 25.11 -9.84 63.35
C ARG A 418 26.28 -9.39 64.19
N TYR A 419 26.10 -8.35 64.99
CA TYR A 419 27.10 -8.00 65.99
C TYR A 419 27.17 -9.12 67.03
N GLN A 420 28.30 -9.82 67.11
CA GLN A 420 28.66 -10.63 68.26
C GLN A 420 29.82 -9.93 68.95
N LEU A 421 29.59 -9.46 70.17
CA LEU A 421 30.67 -9.02 71.04
C LEU A 421 31.52 -10.26 71.36
N HIS A 422 32.65 -10.40 70.68
CA HIS A 422 33.62 -11.44 70.95
C HIS A 422 34.71 -10.84 71.83
N ILE A 423 34.72 -11.22 73.11
CA ILE A 423 35.73 -10.83 74.09
C ILE A 423 36.79 -11.94 74.05
N ASN A 424 37.92 -11.70 73.41
CA ASN A 424 39.01 -12.70 73.31
C ASN A 424 39.72 -12.88 74.64
N ASN A 425 39.73 -11.85 75.49
CA ASN A 425 40.38 -11.84 76.80
C ASN A 425 39.61 -10.90 77.74
N ALA A 426 39.51 -11.25 79.02
CA ALA A 426 38.95 -10.39 80.08
C ALA A 426 39.57 -8.97 80.11
N SER A 427 40.80 -8.79 79.63
CA SER A 427 41.43 -7.47 79.47
C SER A 427 40.76 -6.56 78.42
N GLU A 428 39.99 -7.11 77.49
CA GLU A 428 39.23 -6.35 76.46
C GLU A 428 37.88 -5.84 76.99
N TRP A 429 37.36 -6.45 78.06
CA TRP A 429 36.10 -6.07 78.72
C TRP A 429 36.32 -5.35 80.06
N SER A 430 37.55 -5.33 80.56
CA SER A 430 37.96 -4.57 81.73
C SER A 430 37.91 -3.08 81.40
N ASP A 431 36.73 -2.52 81.54
CA ASP A 431 36.51 -1.10 81.76
C ASP A 431 37.61 -0.64 82.75
N LYS A 432 38.46 0.30 82.36
CA LYS A 432 39.69 0.66 83.09
C LYS A 432 39.42 1.29 84.47
N VAL A 433 38.19 1.16 84.99
CA VAL A 433 37.75 1.54 86.32
C VAL A 433 38.59 0.91 87.43
N PHE A 434 39.31 -0.19 87.16
CA PHE A 434 40.25 -0.82 88.09
C PHE A 434 41.74 -0.56 87.78
N ALA A 435 42.07 0.23 86.76
CA ALA A 435 43.45 0.69 86.57
C ALA A 435 43.80 1.68 87.68
N SER A 436 45.01 1.59 88.26
CA SER A 436 45.43 2.35 89.45
C SER A 436 45.49 3.88 89.30
N GLY A 437 44.96 4.45 88.20
CA GLY A 437 44.88 5.87 87.93
C GLY A 437 43.52 6.36 87.42
N TYR A 438 42.46 5.54 87.50
CA TYR A 438 41.12 5.95 87.07
C TYR A 438 40.41 6.77 88.15
N ASN A 439 40.18 8.07 87.90
CA ASN A 439 39.42 8.95 88.78
C ASN A 439 37.93 8.86 88.45
N LEU A 440 37.12 8.40 89.41
CA LEU A 440 35.66 8.46 89.32
C LEU A 440 35.19 9.92 89.29
N GLN A 441 34.42 10.30 88.27
CA GLN A 441 33.74 11.61 88.27
C GLN A 441 32.61 11.59 89.30
N SER A 442 32.56 12.61 90.16
CA SER A 442 31.52 12.75 91.18
C SER A 442 30.17 13.10 90.53
N LEU A 443 29.10 12.50 91.06
CA LEU A 443 27.70 12.71 90.65
C LEU A 443 27.28 14.18 90.65
#